data_AF-A0A645FBT2-F1
#
_entry.id   AF-A0A645FBT2-F1
#
_cell.length_a   1.000
_cell.length_b   1.000
_cell.length_c   1.000
_cell.angle_alpha   90.00
_cell.angle_beta   90.00
_cell.angle_gamma   90.00
#
_symmetry.space_group_name_H-M   'P 1'
#
loop_
_entity.id
_entity.type
_entity.pdbx_description
1 polymer ?
#
loop_
_entity_poly.entity_id
_entity_poly.type
_entity_poly.pdbx_seq_one_letter_code
_entity_poly.pdbx_strand_id
1 'polypeptide(L)'
;MIAAIFGAFYVVEPVSYYPILGLTGTYISFLSGNIGNLRVPCSAVAQEVVGVEAGSPEAEIVSTLGLTGSVVTNLFFTTLAAIAGTALLAVFPEPIAIAFKQYTVAAIFGAVFGQFTLKYPKLAVAGFAIPLLLYTVAPAVGLTYLTKTWVVIVASVFGTIAVGRLLYKKGLL
;
A
#
# COMPACT_ATOMS: atom_id res chain seq x y z
N MET A 1 2.39 16.47 -7.63
CA MET A 1 3.25 15.29 -7.34
C MET A 1 2.44 14.03 -7.05
N ILE A 2 1.38 14.09 -6.22
CA ILE A 2 0.40 13.00 -6.05
C ILE A 2 -0.15 12.56 -7.42
N ALA A 3 -0.55 13.50 -8.28
CA ALA A 3 -1.06 13.21 -9.62
C ALA A 3 -0.06 12.50 -10.56
N ALA A 4 1.25 12.68 -10.40
CA ALA A 4 2.24 12.02 -11.26
C ALA A 4 2.54 10.59 -10.83
N ILE A 5 2.56 10.35 -9.50
CA ILE A 5 2.76 9.01 -8.93
C ILE A 5 1.47 8.20 -9.09
N PHE A 6 0.33 8.72 -8.62
CA PHE A 6 -0.96 8.03 -8.72
C PHE A 6 -1.56 8.07 -10.13
N GLY A 7 -1.18 9.03 -10.98
CA GLY A 7 -1.67 9.09 -12.36
C GLY A 7 -1.13 7.95 -13.23
N ALA A 8 0.09 7.48 -12.97
CA ALA A 8 0.62 6.27 -13.62
C ALA A 8 -0.12 5.02 -13.11
N PHE A 9 -0.35 4.91 -11.79
CA PHE A 9 -1.14 3.82 -11.21
C PHE A 9 -2.59 3.81 -11.72
N TYR A 10 -3.17 4.97 -12.01
CA TYR A 10 -4.51 5.08 -12.60
C TYR A 10 -4.64 4.38 -13.96
N VAL A 11 -3.53 4.22 -14.70
CA VAL A 11 -3.51 3.49 -15.98
C VAL A 11 -3.01 2.06 -15.78
N VAL A 12 -2.00 1.85 -14.94
CA VAL A 12 -1.37 0.53 -14.75
C VAL A 12 -2.26 -0.41 -13.93
N GLU A 13 -2.92 0.07 -12.87
CA GLU A 13 -3.75 -0.77 -11.99
C GLU A 13 -4.95 -1.37 -12.72
N PRO A 14 -5.77 -0.62 -13.49
CA PRO A 14 -6.88 -1.22 -14.21
C PRO A 14 -6.38 -2.27 -15.20
N VAL A 15 -5.36 -1.95 -16.00
CA VAL A 15 -4.85 -2.87 -17.04
C VAL A 15 -4.25 -4.14 -16.43
N SER A 16 -3.54 -4.02 -15.31
CA SER A 16 -2.87 -5.15 -14.67
C SER A 16 -3.84 -6.06 -13.90
N TYR A 17 -4.88 -5.49 -13.30
CA TYR A 17 -5.82 -6.25 -12.47
C TYR A 17 -7.06 -6.72 -13.24
N TYR A 18 -7.36 -6.14 -14.41
CA TYR A 18 -8.50 -6.55 -15.24
C TYR A 18 -8.57 -8.05 -15.54
N PRO A 19 -7.47 -8.76 -15.88
CA PRO A 19 -7.53 -10.19 -16.18
C PRO A 19 -8.00 -11.06 -15.02
N ILE A 20 -7.75 -10.61 -13.79
CA ILE A 20 -8.16 -11.30 -12.56
C ILE A 20 -9.55 -10.82 -12.14
N LEU A 21 -9.82 -9.53 -12.22
CA LEU A 21 -11.04 -8.95 -11.66
C LEU A 21 -12.25 -9.08 -12.60
N GLY A 22 -12.06 -9.03 -13.91
CA GLY A 22 -13.14 -8.87 -14.89
C GLY A 22 -13.74 -7.46 -14.90
N LEU A 23 -14.76 -7.22 -15.74
CA LEU A 23 -15.39 -5.90 -15.87
C LEU A 23 -16.05 -5.48 -14.55
N THR A 24 -16.88 -6.36 -14.01
CA THR A 24 -17.67 -6.10 -12.80
C THR A 24 -16.78 -6.02 -11.56
N GLY A 25 -15.80 -6.91 -11.43
CA GLY A 25 -14.86 -6.89 -10.32
C GLY A 25 -13.93 -5.68 -10.32
N THR A 26 -13.58 -5.16 -11.49
CA THR A 26 -12.82 -3.91 -11.63
C THR A 26 -13.64 -2.75 -11.07
N TYR A 27 -14.91 -2.61 -11.45
CA TYR A 27 -15.78 -1.56 -10.93
C TYR A 27 -15.91 -1.60 -9.40
N ILE A 28 -16.17 -2.78 -8.82
CA ILE A 28 -16.30 -2.96 -7.37
C ILE A 28 -14.97 -2.65 -6.64
N SER A 29 -13.85 -3.05 -7.22
CA SER A 29 -12.53 -2.84 -6.61
C SER A 29 -12.13 -1.37 -6.61
N PHE A 30 -12.39 -0.64 -7.71
CA PHE A 30 -12.10 0.79 -7.78
C PHE A 30 -13.01 1.63 -6.87
N LEU A 31 -14.27 1.24 -6.68
CA LEU A 31 -15.16 1.92 -5.74
C LEU A 31 -14.82 1.63 -4.28
N SER A 32 -14.52 0.37 -3.95
CA SER A 32 -14.30 -0.05 -2.56
C SER A 32 -12.87 0.16 -2.07
N GLY A 33 -11.93 0.43 -2.99
CA GLY A 33 -10.51 0.61 -2.71
C GLY A 33 -9.82 -0.68 -2.22
N ASN A 34 -8.60 -0.50 -1.70
CA ASN A 34 -7.74 -1.56 -1.18
C ASN A 34 -7.49 -2.71 -2.20
N ILE A 35 -7.32 -2.33 -3.47
CA ILE A 35 -7.34 -3.25 -4.62
C ILE A 35 -6.21 -4.28 -4.52
N GLY A 36 -4.96 -3.80 -4.50
CA GLY A 36 -3.78 -4.66 -4.54
C GLY A 36 -3.53 -5.48 -3.26
N ASN A 37 -3.98 -5.03 -2.09
CA ASN A 37 -3.69 -5.75 -0.84
C ASN A 37 -4.78 -6.75 -0.44
N LEU A 38 -6.04 -6.52 -0.83
CA LEU A 38 -7.16 -7.37 -0.40
C LEU A 38 -8.02 -7.87 -1.56
N ARG A 39 -8.36 -7.01 -2.53
CA ARG A 39 -9.37 -7.36 -3.55
C ARG A 39 -8.84 -8.33 -4.60
N VAL A 40 -7.67 -8.02 -5.17
CA VAL A 40 -6.99 -8.87 -6.15
C VAL A 40 -6.70 -10.27 -5.58
N PRO A 41 -6.09 -10.43 -4.39
CA PRO A 41 -5.86 -11.76 -3.84
C PRO A 41 -7.16 -12.48 -3.45
N CYS A 42 -8.19 -11.80 -2.93
CA CYS A 42 -9.49 -12.45 -2.67
C CYS A 42 -10.13 -12.98 -3.95
N SER A 43 -10.08 -12.22 -5.05
CA SER A 43 -10.60 -12.66 -6.34
C SER A 43 -9.80 -13.84 -6.90
N ALA A 44 -8.47 -13.78 -6.85
CA ALA A 44 -7.60 -14.87 -7.29
C ALA A 44 -7.84 -16.17 -6.50
N VAL A 45 -7.93 -16.09 -5.17
CA VAL A 45 -8.21 -17.25 -4.32
C VAL A 45 -9.61 -17.80 -4.57
N ALA A 46 -10.61 -16.94 -4.77
CA ALA A 46 -11.97 -17.40 -5.11
C ALA A 46 -12.00 -18.18 -6.43
N GLN A 47 -11.28 -17.69 -7.44
CA GLN A 47 -11.16 -18.38 -8.73
C GLN A 47 -10.40 -19.71 -8.61
N GLU A 48 -9.31 -19.73 -7.84
CA GLU A 48 -8.51 -20.94 -7.58
C GLU A 48 -9.32 -22.04 -6.88
N VAL A 49 -10.10 -21.68 -5.85
CA VAL A 49 -10.92 -22.63 -5.09
C VAL A 49 -12.02 -23.27 -5.95
N VAL A 50 -12.60 -22.51 -6.88
CA VAL A 50 -13.63 -23.01 -7.80
C VAL A 50 -13.02 -23.70 -9.02
N GLY A 51 -11.71 -23.50 -9.28
CA GLY A 51 -10.99 -24.12 -10.40
C GLY A 51 -11.34 -23.52 -11.76
N VAL A 52 -11.67 -22.23 -11.81
CA VAL A 52 -12.02 -21.51 -13.06
C VAL A 52 -10.80 -20.84 -13.68
N GLU A 53 -10.74 -20.80 -15.01
CA GLU A 53 -9.64 -20.18 -15.74
C GLU A 53 -9.77 -18.64 -15.72
N ALA A 54 -8.72 -17.94 -15.30
CA ALA A 54 -8.72 -16.49 -15.20
C ALA A 54 -9.01 -15.84 -16.57
N GLY A 55 -9.95 -14.89 -16.59
CA GLY A 55 -10.41 -14.24 -17.81
C GLY A 55 -11.57 -14.94 -18.53
N SER A 56 -12.05 -16.09 -18.03
CA SER A 56 -13.29 -16.70 -18.52
C SER A 56 -14.54 -15.98 -17.99
N PRO A 57 -15.71 -16.09 -18.66
CA PRO A 57 -16.97 -15.54 -18.15
C PRO A 57 -17.34 -16.08 -16.76
N GLU A 58 -17.05 -17.36 -16.50
CA GLU A 58 -17.27 -18.00 -15.19
C GLU A 58 -16.34 -17.41 -14.13
N ALA A 59 -15.08 -17.14 -14.46
CA ALA A 59 -14.13 -16.49 -13.57
C ALA A 59 -14.55 -15.07 -13.20
N GLU A 60 -15.17 -14.31 -14.11
CA GLU A 60 -15.72 -13.00 -13.79
C GLU A 60 -16.88 -13.08 -12.77
N ILE A 61 -17.76 -14.07 -12.89
CA ILE A 61 -18.87 -14.27 -11.94
C ILE A 61 -18.30 -14.64 -10.55
N VAL A 62 -17.36 -15.59 -10.49
CA VAL A 62 -16.72 -16.03 -9.25
C VAL A 62 -15.94 -14.88 -8.60
N SER A 63 -15.17 -14.13 -9.40
CA SER A 63 -14.48 -12.91 -8.98
C SER A 63 -15.44 -11.90 -8.35
N THR A 64 -16.57 -11.64 -9.00
CA THR A 64 -17.57 -10.67 -8.54
C THR A 64 -18.17 -11.08 -7.19
N LEU A 65 -18.50 -12.35 -7.01
CA LEU A 65 -19.04 -12.87 -5.75
C LEU A 65 -18.01 -12.79 -4.63
N GLY A 66 -16.77 -13.22 -4.89
CA GLY A 66 -15.65 -13.16 -3.93
C GLY A 66 -15.31 -11.73 -3.52
N LEU A 67 -15.31 -10.79 -4.47
CA LEU A 67 -15.11 -9.37 -4.23
C LEU A 67 -16.24 -8.76 -3.41
N THR A 68 -17.49 -9.07 -3.74
CA THR A 68 -18.65 -8.56 -3.00
C THR A 68 -18.61 -9.04 -1.55
N GLY A 69 -18.32 -10.32 -1.31
CA GLY A 69 -18.10 -10.86 0.03
C GLY A 69 -16.98 -10.15 0.76
N SER A 70 -15.83 -9.97 0.10
CA SER A 70 -14.70 -9.21 0.62
C SER A 70 -15.11 -7.77 1.01
N VAL A 71 -15.94 -7.10 0.20
CA VAL A 71 -16.37 -5.71 0.47
C VAL A 71 -17.23 -5.65 1.72
N VAL A 72 -18.23 -6.53 1.81
CA VAL A 72 -19.14 -6.60 2.96
C VAL A 72 -18.36 -6.91 4.25
N THR A 73 -17.50 -7.92 4.22
CA THR A 73 -16.70 -8.31 5.40
C THR A 73 -15.74 -7.19 5.82
N ASN A 74 -15.02 -6.59 4.87
CA ASN A 74 -14.10 -5.49 5.16
C ASN A 74 -14.85 -4.29 5.75
N LEU A 75 -15.98 -3.91 5.16
CA LEU A 75 -16.79 -2.79 5.64
C LEU A 75 -17.31 -3.06 7.06
N PHE A 76 -17.80 -4.26 7.32
CA PHE A 76 -18.30 -4.64 8.65
C PHE A 76 -17.21 -4.52 9.72
N PHE A 77 -16.06 -5.17 9.53
CA PHE A 77 -14.98 -5.14 10.52
C PHE A 77 -14.34 -3.76 10.65
N THR A 78 -14.18 -3.03 9.55
CA THR A 78 -13.63 -1.67 9.60
C THR A 78 -14.57 -0.73 10.36
N THR A 79 -15.88 -0.85 10.14
CA THR A 79 -16.89 -0.05 10.85
C THR A 79 -16.90 -0.40 12.34
N LEU A 80 -16.86 -1.71 12.66
CA LEU A 80 -16.78 -2.17 14.04
C LEU A 80 -15.51 -1.65 14.74
N ALA A 81 -14.35 -1.73 14.07
CA ALA A 81 -13.09 -1.21 14.59
C ALA A 81 -13.12 0.31 14.78
N ALA A 82 -13.78 1.05 13.88
CA ALA A 82 -13.97 2.49 14.04
C ALA A 82 -14.82 2.83 15.26
N ILE A 83 -15.96 2.14 15.45
CA ILE A 83 -16.86 2.36 16.61
C ILE A 83 -16.18 1.94 17.92
N ALA A 84 -15.55 0.77 17.94
CA ALA A 84 -14.82 0.30 19.11
C ALA A 84 -13.63 1.22 19.43
N GLY A 85 -12.92 1.69 18.41
CA GLY A 85 -11.79 2.61 18.54
C GLY A 85 -12.20 3.96 19.13
N THR A 86 -13.33 4.53 18.70
CA THR A 86 -13.83 5.79 19.27
C THR A 86 -14.27 5.61 20.72
N ALA A 87 -14.92 4.49 21.06
CA ALA A 87 -15.28 4.18 22.44
C ALA A 87 -14.04 4.01 23.34
N LEU A 88 -13.00 3.32 22.85
CA LEU A 88 -11.73 3.17 23.57
C LEU A 88 -11.02 4.51 23.80
N LEU A 89 -10.98 5.38 22.79
CA LEU A 89 -10.38 6.70 22.91
C LEU A 89 -11.11 7.61 23.91
N ALA A 90 -12.41 7.38 24.15
CA ALA A 90 -13.18 8.13 25.15
C ALA A 90 -12.88 7.71 26.60
N VAL A 91 -12.38 6.50 26.81
CA VAL A 91 -12.00 5.98 28.14
C VAL A 91 -10.54 6.29 28.48
N PHE A 92 -9.69 6.49 27.47
CA PHE A 92 -8.28 6.75 27.71
C PHE A 92 -7.99 8.15 28.29
N PRO A 93 -6.96 8.28 29.15
CA PRO A 93 -6.42 9.57 29.55
C PRO A 93 -6.03 10.44 28.35
N GLU A 94 -6.21 11.74 28.49
CA GLU A 94 -5.97 12.75 27.44
C GLU A 94 -4.61 12.60 26.72
N PRO A 95 -3.47 12.35 27.41
CA PRO A 95 -2.18 12.18 26.73
C PRO A 95 -2.14 10.96 25.78
N ILE A 96 -2.80 9.87 26.16
CA ILE A 96 -2.83 8.63 25.37
C ILE A 96 -3.73 8.82 24.15
N ALA A 97 -4.89 9.45 24.33
CA ALA A 97 -5.82 9.72 23.23
C ALA A 97 -5.20 10.64 22.16
N ILE A 98 -4.40 11.65 22.56
CA ILE A 98 -3.66 12.51 21.64
C ILE A 98 -2.60 11.71 20.88
N ALA A 99 -1.86 10.83 21.58
CA ALA A 99 -0.84 10.01 20.94
C ALA A 99 -1.42 9.10 19.85
N PHE A 100 -2.54 8.43 20.12
CA PHE A 100 -3.24 7.63 19.10
C PHE A 100 -3.69 8.49 17.91
N LYS A 101 -4.24 9.68 18.14
CA LYS A 101 -4.70 10.55 17.03
C LYS A 101 -3.55 11.03 16.14
N GLN A 102 -2.39 11.36 16.72
CA GLN A 102 -1.28 11.97 15.97
C GLN A 102 -0.31 10.93 15.38
N TYR A 103 -0.08 9.80 16.06
CA TYR A 103 0.97 8.87 15.67
C TYR A 103 0.47 7.60 14.98
N THR A 104 -0.84 7.31 14.95
CA THR A 104 -1.36 6.08 14.32
C THR A 104 -0.95 5.97 12.85
N VAL A 105 -1.04 7.06 12.08
CA VAL A 105 -0.66 7.04 10.66
C VAL A 105 0.83 6.71 10.49
N ALA A 106 1.70 7.35 11.28
CA ALA A 106 3.13 7.08 11.25
C ALA A 106 3.46 5.64 11.69
N ALA A 107 2.76 5.13 12.71
CA ALA A 107 2.93 3.76 13.19
C ALA A 107 2.55 2.72 12.14
N ILE A 108 1.44 2.94 11.40
CA ILE A 108 1.03 2.05 10.31
C ILE A 108 2.10 2.00 9.22
N PHE A 109 2.59 3.16 8.75
CA PHE A 109 3.64 3.18 7.72
C PHE A 109 4.97 2.62 8.23
N GLY A 110 5.30 2.82 9.51
CA GLY A 110 6.47 2.21 10.15
C GLY A 110 6.38 0.68 10.21
N ALA A 111 5.20 0.14 10.55
CA ALA A 111 4.96 -1.30 10.55
C ALA A 111 5.05 -1.89 9.14
N VAL A 112 4.51 -1.21 8.13
CA VAL A 112 4.64 -1.60 6.71
C VAL A 112 6.11 -1.62 6.28
N PHE A 113 6.88 -0.58 6.62
CA PHE A 113 8.31 -0.56 6.38
C PHE A 113 9.03 -1.72 7.07
N GLY A 114 8.66 -2.05 8.30
CA GLY A 114 9.17 -3.22 9.03
C GLY A 114 8.88 -4.54 8.31
N GLN A 115 7.65 -4.75 7.83
CA GLN A 115 7.28 -5.93 7.06
C GLN A 115 8.13 -6.07 5.79
N PHE A 116 8.31 -4.98 5.04
CA PHE A 116 9.17 -5.00 3.85
C PHE A 116 10.65 -5.19 4.19
N THR A 117 11.10 -4.72 5.35
CA THR A 117 12.47 -4.92 5.83
C THR A 117 12.76 -6.39 6.14
N LEU A 118 11.80 -7.11 6.74
CA LEU A 118 11.93 -8.54 6.98
C LEU A 118 12.05 -9.33 5.67
N LYS A 119 11.30 -8.93 4.63
CA LYS A 119 11.33 -9.58 3.32
C LYS A 119 12.56 -9.22 2.49
N TYR A 120 13.00 -7.96 2.55
CA TYR A 120 14.10 -7.42 1.75
C TYR A 120 15.05 -6.55 2.59
N PRO A 121 15.85 -7.15 3.50
CA PRO A 121 16.65 -6.40 4.47
C PRO A 121 17.72 -5.52 3.82
N LYS A 122 18.27 -5.94 2.68
CA LYS A 122 19.26 -5.16 1.92
C LYS A 122 18.67 -3.90 1.28
N LEU A 123 17.38 -3.90 0.93
CA LEU A 123 16.69 -2.74 0.39
C LEU A 123 16.24 -1.77 1.49
N ALA A 124 15.95 -2.27 2.69
CA ALA A 124 15.58 -1.45 3.83
C ALA A 124 16.65 -0.42 4.19
N VAL A 125 17.93 -0.81 4.08
CA VAL A 125 19.07 0.10 4.33
C VAL A 125 19.00 1.30 3.38
N ALA A 126 18.76 1.08 2.09
CA ALA A 126 18.60 2.16 1.13
C ALA A 126 17.33 2.98 1.38
N GLY A 127 16.22 2.31 1.71
CA GLY A 127 14.94 2.95 2.01
C GLY A 127 14.97 3.87 3.23
N PHE A 128 15.85 3.59 4.19
CA PHE A 128 16.07 4.46 5.35
C PHE A 128 17.17 5.50 5.12
N ALA A 129 18.29 5.09 4.50
CA ALA A 129 19.46 5.95 4.33
C ALA A 129 19.21 7.14 3.40
N ILE A 130 18.47 6.94 2.30
CA ILE A 130 18.20 8.01 1.32
C ILE A 130 17.42 9.19 1.96
N PRO A 131 16.25 8.97 2.59
CA PRO A 131 15.52 10.06 3.22
C PRO A 131 16.27 10.66 4.42
N LEU A 132 17.01 9.85 5.18
CA LEU A 132 17.83 10.34 6.30
C LEU A 132 18.93 11.29 5.81
N LEU A 133 19.69 10.90 4.79
CA LEU A 133 20.76 11.72 4.21
C LEU A 133 20.22 13.02 3.61
N LEU A 134 19.06 12.97 2.95
CA LEU A 134 18.43 14.18 2.43
C LEU A 134 18.00 15.14 3.55
N TYR A 135 17.49 14.63 4.66
CA TYR A 135 17.09 15.47 5.80
C TYR A 135 18.26 16.02 6.62
N THR A 136 19.38 15.28 6.74
CA THR A 136 20.51 15.70 7.59
C THR A 136 21.63 16.40 6.82
N VAL A 137 21.96 15.95 5.61
CA VAL A 137 23.11 16.44 4.83
C VAL A 137 22.71 17.60 3.93
N ALA A 138 21.51 17.60 3.33
CA ALA A 138 21.12 18.67 2.42
C ALA A 138 21.02 20.06 3.07
N PRO A 139 20.55 20.22 4.33
CA PRO A 139 20.61 21.51 5.03
C PRO A 139 22.05 21.96 5.31
N ALA A 140 22.95 21.03 5.63
CA ALA A 140 24.35 21.32 5.95
C ALA A 140 25.15 21.82 4.74
N VAL A 141 24.72 21.49 3.52
CA VAL A 141 25.34 21.90 2.24
C VAL A 141 24.61 23.09 1.60
N GLY A 142 23.65 23.71 2.30
CA GLY A 142 22.87 24.85 1.78
C GLY A 142 21.81 24.49 0.73
N LEU A 143 21.57 23.19 0.52
CA LEU A 143 20.59 22.65 -0.44
C LEU A 143 19.24 22.38 0.24
N THR A 144 18.70 23.37 0.96
CA THR A 144 17.44 23.26 1.71
C THR A 144 16.23 22.95 0.82
N TYR A 145 16.33 23.10 -0.50
CA TYR A 145 15.30 22.66 -1.43
C TYR A 145 15.11 21.13 -1.44
N LEU A 146 16.16 20.36 -1.17
CA LEU A 146 16.13 18.89 -1.18
C LEU A 146 15.41 18.29 0.04
N THR A 147 15.17 19.09 1.09
CA THR A 147 14.41 18.64 2.26
C THR A 147 12.91 18.78 2.10
N LYS A 148 12.44 19.38 0.99
CA LYS A 148 11.01 19.44 0.70
C LYS A 148 10.47 18.02 0.55
N THR A 149 9.37 17.71 1.24
CA THR A 149 8.75 16.38 1.33
C THR A 149 8.58 15.72 -0.03
N TRP A 150 8.23 16.51 -1.05
CA TRP A 150 8.02 16.02 -2.40
C TRP A 150 9.32 15.53 -3.07
N VAL A 151 10.44 16.22 -2.85
CA VAL A 151 11.77 15.80 -3.36
C VAL A 151 12.23 14.55 -2.65
N VAL A 152 12.04 14.47 -1.32
CA VAL A 152 12.44 13.31 -0.51
C VAL A 152 11.69 12.05 -0.94
N ILE A 153 10.38 12.16 -1.22
CA ILE A 153 9.58 11.03 -1.71
C ILE A 153 10.10 10.54 -3.06
N VAL A 154 10.30 11.44 -4.03
CA VAL A 154 10.79 11.07 -5.37
C VAL A 154 12.19 10.45 -5.28
N ALA A 155 13.10 11.07 -4.54
CA ALA A 155 14.45 10.55 -4.36
C ALA A 155 14.47 9.18 -3.65
N SER A 156 13.59 8.98 -2.66
CA SER A 156 13.48 7.70 -1.95
C SER A 156 12.91 6.60 -2.86
N VAL A 157 11.88 6.89 -3.66
CA VAL A 157 11.29 5.91 -4.59
C VAL A 157 12.28 5.54 -5.69
N PHE A 158 12.82 6.52 -6.42
CA PHE A 158 13.74 6.22 -7.53
C PHE A 158 15.10 5.70 -7.03
N GLY A 159 15.58 6.21 -5.89
CA GLY A 159 16.83 5.75 -5.29
C GLY A 159 16.74 4.30 -4.80
N THR A 160 15.64 3.91 -4.15
CA THR A 160 15.43 2.51 -3.75
C THR A 160 15.25 1.58 -4.96
N ILE A 161 14.56 2.02 -6.02
CA ILE A 161 14.47 1.27 -7.29
C ILE A 161 15.85 1.10 -7.94
N ALA A 162 16.67 2.15 -7.99
CA ALA A 162 18.01 2.10 -8.55
C ALA A 162 18.92 1.14 -7.76
N VAL A 163 18.89 1.22 -6.44
CA VAL A 163 19.64 0.31 -5.57
C VAL A 163 19.12 -1.12 -5.69
N GLY A 164 17.80 -1.32 -5.78
CA GLY A 164 17.17 -2.62 -6.04
C GLY A 164 17.62 -3.23 -7.35
N ARG A 165 17.69 -2.44 -8.43
CA ARG A 165 18.17 -2.91 -9.73
C ARG A 165 19.65 -3.28 -9.70
N LEU A 166 20.48 -2.52 -8.97
CA LEU A 166 21.90 -2.81 -8.80
C LEU A 166 22.13 -4.08 -7.98
N LEU A 167 21.35 -4.29 -6.91
CA LEU A 167 21.43 -5.50 -6.08
C LEU A 167 20.92 -6.74 -6.82
N TYR A 168 19.86 -6.61 -7.63
CA TYR A 168 19.37 -7.67 -8.50
C TYR A 168 20.42 -8.08 -9.55
N LYS A 169 21.06 -7.11 -10.22
CA LYS A 169 22.15 -7.38 -11.18
C LYS A 169 23.37 -8.05 -10.55
N LYS A 170 23.58 -7.89 -9.24
CA LYS A 170 24.65 -8.52 -8.46
C LYS A 170 24.24 -9.86 -7.84
N GLY A 171 23.03 -10.36 -8.11
CA GLY A 171 22.51 -11.63 -7.57
C GLY A 171 22.31 -11.62 -6.04
N LEU A 172 22.21 -10.44 -5.43
CA LEU A 172 22.09 -10.27 -3.98
C LEU A 172 20.63 -10.18 -3.50
N LEU A 173 19.68 -10.28 -4.43
CA LEU A 173 18.24 -10.07 -4.29
C LEU A 173 17.48 -11.04 -5.18
#